data_AF-A0A6C0KL61-F1
#
_entry.id   AF-A0A6C0KL61-F1
#
_cell.length_a   1.000
_cell.length_b   1.000
_cell.length_c   1.000
_cell.angle_alpha   90.00
_cell.angle_beta   90.00
_cell.angle_gamma   90.00
#
_symmetry.space_group_name_H-M   'P 1'
#
loop_
_entity.id
_entity.type
_entity.pdbx_description
1 polymer ?
#
loop_
_entity_poly.entity_id
_entity_poly.type
_entity_poly.pdbx_seq_one_letter_code
_entity_poly.pdbx_strand_id
1 'polypeptide(L)'
;MNQNPMVMQDARFITDYVPNGMLEKNIQSYLHIETNEDYRKHLTNNARKIMNVNQQAGLRYNVEMKFNVVSDTKQGPYLYRSIQDNIVPQGYETNETKQMYLSRVQLNDLKFNQYKKMNI
;
A
#
# COMPACT_ATOMS: atom_id res chain seq x y z
N MET A 1 -20.32 -19.23 -8.60
CA MET A 1 -19.74 -18.56 -7.41
C MET A 1 -18.77 -17.51 -7.89
N ASN A 2 -19.14 -16.23 -7.82
CA ASN A 2 -18.24 -15.13 -8.20
C ASN A 2 -17.14 -15.02 -7.14
N GLN A 3 -15.94 -15.50 -7.47
CA GLN A 3 -14.73 -15.18 -6.73
C GLN A 3 -14.43 -13.70 -6.99
N ASN A 4 -14.75 -12.84 -6.01
CA ASN A 4 -14.18 -11.51 -6.00
C ASN A 4 -12.66 -11.68 -5.81
N PRO A 5 -11.82 -11.17 -6.72
CA PRO A 5 -10.38 -11.27 -6.56
C PRO A 5 -9.99 -10.57 -5.25
N MET A 6 -9.09 -11.19 -4.49
CA MET A 6 -8.52 -10.59 -3.29
C MET A 6 -7.98 -9.20 -3.66
N VAL A 7 -8.53 -8.18 -3.01
CA VAL A 7 -8.11 -6.77 -3.15
C VAL A 7 -7.02 -6.54 -2.10
N MET A 8 -5.90 -5.90 -2.43
CA MET A 8 -4.87 -5.40 -1.47
C MET A 8 -5.42 -4.27 -0.58
N GLN A 9 -6.56 -4.47 0.06
CA GLN A 9 -7.02 -3.57 1.09
C GLN A 9 -6.55 -4.02 2.48
N ASP A 10 -6.04 -5.25 2.60
CA ASP A 10 -5.51 -5.74 3.87
C ASP A 10 -4.00 -5.95 3.83
N ALA A 11 -3.25 -4.89 4.14
CA ALA A 11 -1.81 -4.92 4.29
C ALA A 11 -1.33 -5.91 5.38
N ARG A 12 -2.23 -6.41 6.24
CA ARG A 12 -1.88 -7.39 7.29
C ARG A 12 -1.41 -8.74 6.73
N PHE A 13 -1.67 -9.04 5.45
CA PHE A 13 -1.27 -10.30 4.82
C PHE A 13 0.15 -10.28 4.22
N ILE A 14 0.64 -9.10 3.84
CA ILE A 14 1.94 -8.91 3.16
C ILE A 14 2.99 -8.25 4.06
N THR A 15 2.62 -7.95 5.30
CA THR A 15 3.50 -7.37 6.32
C THR A 15 3.59 -8.34 7.49
N ASP A 16 4.68 -8.30 8.25
CA ASP A 16 4.81 -8.97 9.55
C ASP A 16 3.90 -8.28 10.59
N TYR A 17 2.61 -8.18 10.30
CA TYR A 17 1.63 -7.53 11.14
C TYR A 17 1.40 -8.39 12.38
N VAL A 18 2.07 -8.00 13.46
CA VAL A 18 1.79 -8.52 14.79
C VAL A 18 0.62 -7.71 15.36
N PRO A 19 -0.48 -8.35 15.81
CA PRO A 19 -1.57 -7.64 16.45
C PRO A 19 -1.08 -6.81 17.64
N ASN A 20 -1.49 -5.53 17.71
CA ASN A 20 -1.05 -4.61 18.77
C ASN A 20 -1.18 -5.21 20.18
N GLY A 21 -2.25 -5.95 20.46
CA GLY A 21 -2.46 -6.58 21.77
C GLY A 21 -1.42 -7.65 22.16
N MET A 22 -0.77 -8.31 21.19
CA MET A 22 0.33 -9.24 21.47
C MET A 22 1.62 -8.48 21.79
N LEU A 23 1.88 -7.40 21.06
CA LEU A 23 3.05 -6.54 21.28
C LEU A 23 2.95 -5.82 22.64
N GLU A 24 1.76 -5.32 22.99
CA GLU A 24 1.48 -4.71 24.29
C GLU A 24 1.72 -5.69 25.44
N LYS A 25 1.23 -6.94 25.33
CA LYS A 25 1.48 -7.98 26.34
C LYS A 25 2.96 -8.31 26.50
N ASN A 26 3.71 -8.33 25.41
CA ASN A 26 5.17 -8.57 25.45
C ASN A 26 5.92 -7.42 26.13
N ILE A 27 5.50 -6.17 25.90
CA ILE A 27 6.08 -5.00 26.57
C ILE A 27 5.75 -5.04 28.06
N GLN A 28 4.50 -5.34 28.41
CA GLN A 28 4.06 -5.46 29.80
C GLN A 28 4.81 -6.57 30.54
N SER A 29 5.00 -7.74 29.92
CA SER A 29 5.74 -8.85 30.54
C SER A 29 7.23 -8.55 30.69
N TYR A 30 7.86 -7.94 29.68
CA TYR A 30 9.28 -7.56 29.72
C TYR A 30 9.58 -6.47 30.77
N LEU A 31 8.66 -5.53 30.96
CA LEU A 31 8.80 -4.43 31.93
C LEU A 31 8.18 -4.73 33.30
N HIS A 32 7.66 -5.94 33.49
CA HIS A 32 6.94 -6.36 34.70
C HIS A 32 5.82 -5.40 35.11
N ILE A 33 5.07 -4.90 34.13
CA ILE A 33 3.92 -4.02 34.34
C ILE A 33 2.67 -4.88 34.47
N GLU A 34 2.07 -4.88 35.66
CA GLU A 34 0.90 -5.72 35.97
C GLU A 34 -0.44 -5.01 35.73
N THR A 35 -0.45 -3.67 35.72
CA THR A 35 -1.67 -2.88 35.58
C THR A 35 -1.68 -2.01 34.33
N ASN A 36 -2.88 -1.82 33.76
CA ASN A 36 -3.08 -0.96 32.59
C ASN A 36 -2.74 0.51 32.90
N GLU A 37 -2.92 0.96 34.13
CA GLU A 37 -2.57 2.32 34.54
C GLU A 37 -1.06 2.54 34.54
N ASP A 38 -0.30 1.58 35.04
CA ASP A 38 1.16 1.66 35.01
C ASP A 38 1.69 1.57 33.59
N TYR A 39 1.02 0.80 32.72
CA TYR A 39 1.33 0.75 31.30
C TYR A 39 1.12 2.12 30.63
N ARG A 40 -0.03 2.78 30.89
CA ARG A 40 -0.31 4.12 30.37
C ARG A 40 0.67 5.17 30.88
N LYS A 41 1.04 5.11 32.16
CA LYS A 41 2.08 5.98 32.75
C LYS A 41 3.43 5.75 32.08
N HIS A 42 3.82 4.49 31.86
CA HIS A 42 5.05 4.16 31.17
C HIS A 42 5.09 4.73 29.76
N LEU A 43 4.03 4.53 28.96
CA LEU A 43 3.93 5.05 27.60
C LEU A 43 4.02 6.59 27.59
N THR A 44 3.30 7.25 28.51
CA THR A 44 3.28 8.72 28.59
C THR A 44 4.65 9.27 28.96
N ASN A 45 5.30 8.68 29.97
CA ASN A 45 6.61 9.14 30.44
C ASN A 45 7.73 8.87 29.43
N ASN A 46 7.59 7.83 28.60
CA ASN A 46 8.61 7.42 27.62
C ASN A 46 8.25 7.77 26.17
N ALA A 47 7.14 8.49 25.93
CA ALA A 47 6.60 8.72 24.59
C ALA A 47 7.64 9.26 23.59
N ARG A 48 8.43 10.26 24.00
CA ARG A 48 9.48 10.83 23.13
C ARG A 48 10.56 9.82 22.76
N LYS A 49 10.97 8.98 23.70
CA LYS A 49 11.99 7.95 23.47
C LYS A 49 11.46 6.89 22.51
N ILE A 50 10.23 6.43 22.73
CA ILE A 50 9.57 5.43 21.88
C ILE A 50 9.43 5.97 20.45
N MET A 51 8.96 7.21 20.29
CA MET A 51 8.83 7.84 18.97
C MET A 51 10.17 7.93 18.23
N ASN A 52 11.25 8.33 18.92
CA ASN A 52 12.58 8.42 18.32
C ASN A 52 13.10 7.05 17.88
N VAL A 53 12.99 6.03 18.74
CA VAL A 53 13.39 4.66 18.40
C VAL A 53 12.60 4.13 17.20
N ASN A 54 11.28 4.34 17.18
CA ASN A 54 10.44 3.90 16.06
C ASN A 54 10.81 4.63 14.76
N GLN A 55 11.12 5.92 14.82
CA GLN A 55 11.57 6.70 13.67
C GLN A 55 12.89 6.15 13.12
N GLN A 56 13.88 5.90 13.99
CA GLN A 56 15.17 5.36 13.56
C GLN A 56 15.03 3.94 12.99
N ALA A 57 14.22 3.09 13.62
CA ALA A 57 13.92 1.76 13.09
C ALA A 57 13.28 1.85 11.70
N GLY A 58 12.27 2.70 11.51
CA GLY A 58 11.65 2.94 10.22
C GLY A 58 12.65 3.37 9.14
N LEU A 59 13.56 4.28 9.46
CA LEU A 59 14.59 4.70 8.50
C LEU A 59 15.56 3.56 8.15
N ARG A 60 15.94 2.72 9.12
CA ARG A 60 16.87 1.58 8.90
C ARG A 60 16.29 0.44 8.07
N TYR A 61 14.98 0.24 8.10
CA TYR A 61 14.33 -0.81 7.31
C TYR A 61 13.94 -0.36 5.90
N ASN A 62 13.98 0.95 5.61
CA ASN A 62 13.60 1.53 4.30
C ASN A 62 14.82 2.00 3.45
N VAL A 63 16.00 1.38 3.59
CA VAL A 63 17.31 1.95 3.20
C VAL A 63 17.65 1.94 1.71
N GLU A 64 16.72 1.65 0.80
CA GLU A 64 16.93 2.00 -0.62
C GLU A 64 15.85 2.94 -1.15
N MET A 65 15.85 4.17 -0.64
CA MET A 65 15.24 5.30 -1.36
C MET A 65 16.14 5.68 -2.54
N LYS A 66 16.16 4.84 -3.58
CA LYS A 66 16.72 5.20 -4.87
C LYS A 66 15.79 6.22 -5.52
N PHE A 67 16.13 7.50 -5.38
CA PHE A 67 15.46 8.56 -6.11
C PHE A 67 15.89 8.48 -7.58
N ASN A 68 15.08 7.83 -8.40
CA ASN A 68 15.29 7.88 -9.84
C ASN A 68 15.07 9.33 -10.30
N VAL A 69 16.02 9.87 -11.06
CA VAL A 69 15.82 11.16 -11.72
C VAL A 69 14.62 11.01 -12.66
N VAL A 70 13.56 11.76 -12.41
CA VAL A 70 12.38 11.79 -13.27
C VAL A 70 12.76 12.56 -14.54
N SER A 71 12.87 11.86 -15.66
CA SER A 71 13.17 12.49 -16.95
C SER A 71 11.94 13.07 -17.64
N ASP A 72 10.74 12.86 -17.08
CA ASP A 72 9.50 13.38 -17.65
C ASP A 72 9.33 14.86 -17.29
N THR A 73 9.40 15.73 -18.30
CA THR A 73 9.22 17.17 -18.16
C THR A 73 7.76 17.59 -18.24
N LYS A 74 6.83 16.66 -18.49
CA LYS A 74 5.39 16.98 -18.61
C LYS A 74 4.76 17.15 -17.23
N GLN A 75 4.48 18.39 -16.89
CA GLN A 75 3.72 18.74 -15.68
C GLN A 75 2.22 18.70 -16.00
N GLY A 76 1.47 17.77 -15.40
CA GLY A 76 0.01 17.67 -15.56
C GLY A 76 -0.54 16.24 -15.48
N PRO A 77 -1.88 16.08 -15.48
CA PRO A 77 -2.51 14.77 -15.46
C PRO A 77 -2.17 13.97 -16.73
N TYR A 78 -1.81 12.70 -16.58
CA TYR A 78 -1.58 11.82 -17.72
C TYR A 78 -2.88 11.49 -18.46
N LEU A 79 -2.87 11.66 -19.78
CA LEU A 79 -3.97 11.30 -20.67
C LEU A 79 -3.57 10.07 -21.49
N TYR A 80 -4.34 8.99 -21.37
CA TYR A 80 -4.18 7.79 -22.20
C TYR A 80 -4.57 8.08 -23.65
N ARG A 81 -3.80 7.55 -24.61
CA ARG A 81 -4.07 7.75 -26.04
C ARG A 81 -5.25 6.90 -26.53
N SER A 82 -5.47 5.75 -25.91
CA SER A 82 -6.55 4.83 -26.22
C SER A 82 -6.87 3.94 -25.02
N ILE A 83 -7.96 3.19 -25.09
CA ILE A 83 -8.37 2.25 -24.03
C ILE A 83 -7.29 1.17 -23.82
N GLN A 84 -6.61 0.73 -24.89
CA GLN A 84 -5.54 -0.26 -24.88
C GLN A 84 -4.15 0.30 -24.61
N ASP A 85 -4.03 1.61 -24.35
CA ASP A 85 -2.74 2.23 -24.08
C ASP A 85 -2.22 1.80 -22.71
N ASN A 86 -1.06 1.14 -22.70
CA ASN A 86 -0.38 0.68 -21.49
C ASN A 86 0.88 1.49 -21.18
N ILE A 87 1.19 2.51 -21.99
CA ILE A 87 2.31 3.40 -21.73
C ILE A 87 1.90 4.31 -20.57
N VAL A 88 2.74 4.43 -19.56
CA VAL A 88 2.55 5.35 -18.42
C VAL A 88 3.87 6.06 -18.12
N PRO A 89 3.81 7.31 -17.62
CA PRO A 89 5.01 8.06 -17.27
C PRO A 89 5.70 7.46 -16.05
N GLN A 90 6.96 7.81 -15.86
CA GLN A 90 7.74 7.36 -14.71
C GLN A 90 7.14 7.90 -13.41
N GLY A 91 6.96 7.03 -12.41
CA GLY A 91 6.33 7.41 -11.13
C GLY A 91 4.82 7.61 -11.22
N TYR A 92 4.17 7.14 -12.30
CA TYR A 92 2.73 7.21 -12.41
C TYR A 92 2.05 6.42 -11.28
N GLU A 93 1.15 7.09 -10.57
CA GLU A 93 0.41 6.52 -9.45
C GLU A 93 -0.45 5.32 -9.92
N THR A 94 -0.03 4.13 -9.50
CA THR A 94 -0.78 2.89 -9.71
C THR A 94 -1.20 2.29 -8.37
N ASN A 95 -2.50 2.32 -8.09
CA ASN A 95 -3.10 1.50 -7.04
C ASN A 95 -3.83 0.32 -7.71
N GLU A 96 -3.88 -0.82 -7.05
CA GLU A 96 -4.60 -2.02 -7.50
C GLU A 96 -6.02 -1.75 -7.94
N THR A 97 -6.80 -0.94 -7.20
CA THR A 97 -8.19 -0.64 -7.59
C THR A 97 -8.24 0.04 -8.96
N LYS A 98 -7.29 0.95 -9.21
CA LYS A 98 -7.15 1.63 -10.50
C LYS A 98 -6.72 0.64 -11.58
N GLN A 99 -5.74 -0.22 -11.33
CA GLN A 99 -5.32 -1.24 -12.29
C GLN A 99 -6.46 -2.21 -12.64
N MET A 100 -7.24 -2.64 -11.65
CA MET A 100 -8.39 -3.52 -11.80
C MET A 100 -9.53 -2.86 -12.58
N TYR A 101 -9.77 -1.57 -12.36
CA TYR A 101 -10.72 -0.81 -13.18
C TYR A 101 -10.25 -0.72 -14.64
N LEU A 102 -9.00 -0.32 -14.87
CA LEU A 102 -8.44 -0.16 -16.21
C LEU A 102 -8.46 -1.48 -16.98
N SER A 103 -8.10 -2.61 -16.35
CA SER A 103 -8.10 -3.93 -16.99
C SER A 103 -9.52 -4.39 -17.37
N ARG A 104 -10.54 -4.10 -16.55
CA ARG A 104 -11.94 -4.38 -16.88
C ARG A 104 -12.42 -3.57 -18.08
N VAL A 105 -12.05 -2.30 -18.16
CA VAL A 105 -12.40 -1.43 -19.30
C VAL A 105 -11.73 -1.93 -20.58
N GLN A 106 -10.45 -2.28 -20.51
CA GLN A 106 -9.70 -2.89 -21.62
C GLN A 106 -10.34 -4.19 -22.11
N LEU A 107 -10.71 -5.08 -21.19
CA LEU A 107 -11.36 -6.35 -21.52
C LEU A 107 -12.72 -6.14 -22.22
N ASN A 108 -13.51 -5.19 -21.74
CA ASN A 108 -14.81 -4.89 -22.35
C ASN A 108 -14.66 -4.35 -23.77
N ASP A 109 -13.67 -3.49 -24.02
CA ASP A 109 -13.42 -3.00 -25.38
C ASP A 109 -12.95 -4.11 -26.33
N LEU A 110 -12.09 -5.02 -25.86
CA LEU A 110 -11.69 -6.20 -26.63
C LEU A 110 -12.87 -7.08 -27.02
N LYS A 111 -13.79 -7.34 -26.08
CA LYS A 111 -15.01 -8.09 -26.36
C LYS A 111 -15.85 -7.38 -27.42
N PHE A 112 -16.08 -6.07 -27.26
CA PHE A 112 -16.84 -5.29 -28.23
C PHE A 112 -16.22 -5.34 -29.63
N ASN A 113 -14.90 -5.20 -29.73
CA ASN A 113 -14.18 -5.29 -31.01
C ASN A 113 -14.28 -6.68 -31.64
N GLN A 114 -14.31 -7.77 -30.86
CA GLN A 114 -14.57 -9.11 -31.37
C GLN A 114 -16.00 -9.24 -31.92
N TYR A 115 -17.01 -8.76 -31.18
CA TYR A 115 -18.39 -8.76 -31.67
C TYR A 115 -18.54 -7.96 -32.97
N LYS A 116 -17.90 -6.80 -33.07
CA LYS A 116 -17.90 -5.99 -34.30
C LYS A 116 -17.31 -6.74 -35.50
N LYS A 117 -16.27 -7.57 -35.30
CA LYS A 117 -15.67 -8.40 -36.35
C LYS A 117 -16.57 -9.58 -36.77
N MET A 118 -17.40 -10.09 -35.87
CA MET A 118 -18.31 -11.22 -36.13
C MET A 118 -19.66 -10.77 -36.75
N ASN A 119 -20.03 -9.50 -36.60
CA ASN A 119 -21.24 -8.89 -37.19
C ASN A 119 -20.97 -8.18 -38.53
N ILE A 120 -19.92 -8.60 -39.23
CA ILE A 120 -19.68 -8.35 -40.67
C ILE A 120 -19.76 -9.72 -41.35
#